data_AF-G0MP20-F1
#
_entry.id   AF-G0MP20-F1
#
_cell.length_a   1.000
_cell.length_b   1.000
_cell.length_c   1.000
_cell.angle_alpha   90.00
_cell.angle_beta   90.00
_cell.angle_gamma   90.00
#
_symmetry.space_group_name_H-M   'P 1'
#
loop_
_entity.id
_entity.type
_entity.pdbx_description
1 polymer ?
#
loop_
_entity_poly.entity_id
_entity_poly.type
_entity_poly.pdbx_seq_one_letter_code
_entity_poly.pdbx_strand_id
1 'polypeptide(L)'
;MVNYWGKIEKSKCKEIILNNFADRERKHFADYKRFTKNVEAEARRMRDRIDCLNRLREFQMREHELMQAQSVEPSETPVPDEKKKAFLEIIETIRKMVDSLQNINTLCNPINGEPHVNPGAHATDIDNLNSNREIIRNQVNAFRQLVADYNEEFSFQLSFLSQMDSILQGRILRSICLELQNVVDGGDSGRVKQYGEMAGLLLQQIDAFLFELDWNTRNPNVESEILPAEPPGDNNNTDI
;
A
#
# COMPACT_ATOMS: atom_id res chain seq x y z
N MET A 1 -42.06 21.59 13.15
CA MET A 1 -42.86 22.78 13.49
C MET A 1 -44.18 22.65 12.74
N VAL A 2 -45.27 22.41 13.47
CA VAL A 2 -46.57 22.01 12.94
C VAL A 2 -47.46 23.25 12.89
N ASN A 3 -48.28 23.42 11.86
CA ASN A 3 -49.26 24.51 11.81
C ASN A 3 -50.23 24.34 13.01
N TYR A 4 -50.92 25.42 13.39
CA TYR A 4 -51.84 25.52 14.55
C TYR A 4 -52.93 24.41 14.67
N TRP A 5 -53.04 23.53 13.66
CA TRP A 5 -53.98 22.40 13.56
C TRP A 5 -53.32 21.01 13.41
N GLY A 6 -52.03 20.83 13.68
CA GLY A 6 -51.44 19.49 13.70
C GLY A 6 -51.12 18.88 12.31
N LYS A 7 -51.46 19.54 11.21
CA LYS A 7 -51.24 19.03 9.84
C LYS A 7 -49.89 19.45 9.30
N ILE A 8 -49.02 18.50 9.00
CA ILE A 8 -47.78 18.76 8.26
C ILE A 8 -48.15 19.27 6.86
N GLU A 9 -47.62 20.43 6.49
CA GLU A 9 -47.79 21.04 5.16
C GLU A 9 -47.37 20.05 4.06
N LYS A 10 -48.31 19.64 3.20
CA LYS A 10 -48.05 18.68 2.10
C LYS A 10 -46.90 19.12 1.18
N SER A 11 -46.70 20.43 1.00
CA SER A 11 -45.58 21.01 0.24
C SER A 11 -44.22 20.70 0.88
N LYS A 12 -44.08 20.88 2.20
CA LYS A 12 -42.86 20.54 2.95
C LYS A 12 -42.59 19.05 3.00
N CYS A 13 -43.62 18.20 3.11
CA CYS A 13 -43.43 16.75 2.99
C CYS A 13 -42.86 16.37 1.62
N LYS A 14 -43.37 16.96 0.53
CA LYS A 14 -42.89 16.69 -0.83
C LYS A 14 -41.43 17.12 -1.02
N GLU A 15 -41.06 18.28 -0.47
CA GLU A 15 -39.68 18.79 -0.49
C GLU A 15 -38.72 17.89 0.32
N ILE A 16 -39.11 17.48 1.54
CA ILE A 16 -38.31 16.55 2.36
C ILE A 16 -38.12 15.20 1.65
N ILE A 17 -39.17 14.67 1.02
CA ILE A 17 -39.09 13.40 0.27
C ILE A 17 -38.16 13.54 -0.94
N LEU A 18 -38.26 14.64 -1.71
CA LEU A 18 -37.40 14.91 -2.85
C LEU A 18 -35.93 15.09 -2.45
N ASN A 19 -35.66 15.84 -1.38
CA ASN A 19 -34.31 16.03 -0.86
C ASN A 19 -33.71 14.71 -0.37
N ASN A 20 -34.47 13.91 0.39
CA ASN A 20 -34.05 12.59 0.84
C ASN A 20 -33.77 11.64 -0.33
N PHE A 21 -34.55 11.72 -1.42
CA PHE A 21 -34.33 10.91 -2.61
C PHE A 21 -33.06 11.35 -3.35
N ALA A 22 -32.89 12.66 -3.56
CA ALA A 22 -31.69 13.22 -4.18
C ALA A 22 -30.43 12.91 -3.35
N ASP A 23 -30.50 12.96 -2.02
CA ASP A 23 -29.37 12.62 -1.15
C ASP A 23 -29.03 11.13 -1.19
N ARG A 24 -30.04 10.25 -1.27
CA ARG A 24 -29.81 8.81 -1.49
C ARG A 24 -29.16 8.55 -2.84
N GLU A 25 -29.63 9.18 -3.90
CA GLU A 25 -29.05 9.02 -5.25
C GLU A 25 -27.61 9.52 -5.29
N ARG A 26 -27.32 10.69 -4.70
CA ARG A 26 -25.95 11.21 -4.59
C ARG A 26 -25.05 10.26 -3.80
N LYS A 27 -25.55 9.73 -2.68
CA LYS A 27 -24.81 8.74 -1.87
C LYS A 27 -24.53 7.47 -2.69
N HIS A 28 -25.55 6.90 -3.33
CA HIS A 28 -25.38 5.73 -4.19
C HIS A 28 -24.39 5.96 -5.33
N PHE A 29 -24.43 7.14 -5.96
CA PHE A 29 -23.48 7.49 -7.01
C PHE A 29 -22.05 7.63 -6.48
N ALA A 30 -21.87 8.25 -5.30
CA ALA A 30 -20.58 8.35 -4.64
C ALA A 30 -20.03 6.98 -4.24
N ASP A 31 -20.86 6.12 -3.67
CA ASP A 31 -20.51 4.75 -3.28
C ASP A 31 -20.13 3.91 -4.51
N TYR A 32 -20.88 4.04 -5.61
CA TYR A 32 -20.56 3.38 -6.88
C TYR A 32 -19.22 3.84 -7.44
N LYS A 33 -18.96 5.16 -7.47
CA LYS A 33 -17.68 5.72 -7.94
C LYS A 33 -16.50 5.28 -7.05
N ARG A 34 -16.73 5.11 -5.74
CA ARG A 34 -15.73 4.57 -4.81
C ARG A 34 -15.47 3.09 -5.10
N PHE A 35 -16.54 2.31 -5.31
CA PHE A 35 -16.43 0.90 -5.64
C PHE A 35 -15.64 0.68 -6.94
N THR A 36 -15.94 1.40 -8.01
CA THR A 36 -15.21 1.26 -9.28
C THR A 36 -13.72 1.57 -9.13
N LYS A 37 -13.38 2.65 -8.42
CA LYS A 37 -11.97 2.99 -8.10
C LYS A 37 -11.27 1.89 -7.31
N ASN A 38 -11.95 1.29 -6.33
CA ASN A 38 -11.38 0.21 -5.53
C ASN A 38 -11.12 -1.04 -6.38
N VAL A 39 -12.06 -1.40 -7.27
CA VAL A 39 -11.89 -2.54 -8.19
C VAL A 39 -10.71 -2.30 -9.15
N GLU A 40 -10.57 -1.10 -9.70
CA GLU A 40 -9.45 -0.74 -10.58
C GLU A 40 -8.10 -0.80 -9.84
N ALA A 41 -8.05 -0.30 -8.61
CA ALA A 41 -6.86 -0.37 -7.76
C ALA A 41 -6.50 -1.82 -7.43
N GLU A 42 -7.48 -2.64 -7.08
CA GLU A 42 -7.27 -4.06 -6.78
C GLU A 42 -6.77 -4.84 -8.00
N ALA A 43 -7.38 -4.61 -9.16
CA ALA A 43 -6.93 -5.23 -10.40
C ALA A 43 -5.49 -4.86 -10.75
N ARG A 44 -5.06 -3.64 -10.42
CA ARG A 44 -3.66 -3.21 -10.57
C ARG A 44 -2.74 -3.96 -9.62
N ARG A 45 -3.08 -4.00 -8.33
CA ARG A 45 -2.30 -4.75 -7.31
C ARG A 45 -2.12 -6.21 -7.69
N MET A 46 -3.18 -6.87 -8.14
CA MET A 46 -3.11 -8.27 -8.59
C MET A 46 -2.18 -8.46 -9.78
N ARG A 47 -2.22 -7.56 -10.79
CA ARG A 47 -1.30 -7.61 -11.93
C ARG A 47 0.15 -7.43 -11.49
N ASP A 48 0.40 -6.43 -10.66
CA ASP A 48 1.76 -6.13 -10.19
C ASP A 48 2.31 -7.32 -9.38
N ARG A 49 1.47 -7.96 -8.55
CA ARG A 49 1.80 -9.18 -7.82
C ARG A 49 2.19 -10.33 -8.75
N ILE A 50 1.34 -10.62 -9.74
CA ILE A 50 1.61 -11.66 -10.74
C ILE A 50 2.95 -11.42 -11.44
N ASP A 51 3.24 -10.17 -11.81
CA ASP A 51 4.51 -9.80 -12.44
C ASP A 51 5.72 -10.13 -11.55
N CYS A 52 5.70 -9.77 -10.27
CA CYS A 52 6.80 -10.11 -9.35
C CYS A 52 6.93 -11.61 -9.11
N LEU A 53 5.81 -12.32 -8.95
CA LEU A 53 5.83 -13.78 -8.80
C LEU A 53 6.42 -14.47 -10.03
N ASN A 54 6.11 -13.97 -11.23
CA ASN A 54 6.70 -14.47 -12.46
C ASN A 54 8.21 -14.20 -12.51
N ARG A 55 8.66 -12.98 -12.17
CA ARG A 55 10.10 -12.67 -12.08
C ARG A 55 10.80 -13.58 -11.08
N LEU A 56 10.26 -13.75 -9.87
CA LEU A 56 10.81 -14.68 -8.86
C LEU A 56 10.91 -16.11 -9.39
N ARG A 57 9.89 -16.58 -10.10
CA ARG A 57 9.91 -17.90 -10.75
C ARG A 57 10.99 -18.01 -11.80
N GLU A 58 11.20 -16.98 -12.62
CA GLU A 58 12.28 -16.95 -13.62
C GLU A 58 13.66 -17.05 -12.97
N PHE A 59 13.89 -16.39 -11.82
CA PHE A 59 15.13 -16.57 -11.05
C PHE A 59 15.30 -18.01 -10.56
N GLN A 60 14.24 -18.61 -10.00
CA GLN A 60 14.29 -19.99 -9.51
C GLN A 60 14.55 -21.00 -10.64
N MET A 61 13.95 -20.79 -11.81
CA MET A 61 14.20 -21.63 -12.98
C MET A 61 15.65 -21.50 -13.46
N ARG A 62 16.19 -20.27 -13.53
CA ARG A 62 17.60 -20.06 -13.88
C ARG A 62 18.56 -20.71 -12.89
N GLU A 63 18.31 -20.61 -11.59
CA GLU A 63 19.11 -21.31 -10.57
C GLU A 63 19.08 -22.83 -10.77
N HIS A 64 17.91 -23.39 -11.06
CA HIS A 64 17.75 -24.83 -11.29
C HIS A 64 18.45 -25.28 -12.59
N GLU A 65 18.34 -24.52 -13.67
CA GLU A 65 19.06 -24.77 -14.92
C GLU A 65 20.58 -24.71 -14.72
N LEU A 66 21.08 -23.74 -13.96
CA LEU A 66 22.49 -23.63 -13.61
C LEU A 66 22.97 -24.81 -12.74
N MET A 67 22.18 -25.23 -11.76
CA MET A 67 22.49 -26.42 -10.94
C MET A 67 22.51 -27.71 -11.78
N GLN A 68 21.69 -27.80 -12.83
CA GLN A 68 21.74 -28.93 -13.77
C GLN A 68 22.90 -28.83 -14.77
N ALA A 69 23.30 -27.61 -15.15
CA ALA A 69 24.39 -27.36 -16.09
C ALA A 69 25.79 -27.43 -15.45
N GLN A 70 25.93 -27.21 -14.13
CA GLN A 70 27.19 -27.25 -13.38
C GLN A 70 27.76 -28.67 -13.15
N SER A 71 27.62 -29.56 -14.12
CA SER A 71 28.50 -30.74 -14.25
C SER A 71 29.85 -30.41 -14.91
N VAL A 72 30.12 -29.16 -15.32
CA VAL A 72 31.39 -28.73 -15.91
C VAL A 72 31.78 -27.31 -15.46
N GLU A 73 32.88 -27.23 -14.69
CA GLU A 73 33.77 -26.11 -14.30
C GLU A 73 33.22 -24.77 -13.74
N PRO A 74 33.93 -24.17 -12.74
CA PRO A 74 33.52 -22.92 -12.11
C PRO A 74 34.04 -21.73 -12.94
N SER A 75 33.21 -21.20 -13.83
CA SER A 75 33.44 -19.86 -14.41
C SER A 75 32.76 -18.80 -13.55
N GLU A 76 33.46 -17.67 -13.40
CA GLU A 76 33.07 -16.51 -12.59
C GLU A 76 31.60 -16.14 -12.79
N THR A 77 30.84 -16.19 -11.70
CA THR A 77 29.40 -15.97 -11.69
C THR A 77 29.04 -14.54 -12.10
N PRO A 78 27.93 -14.35 -12.84
CA PRO A 78 27.36 -13.02 -13.04
C PRO A 78 26.69 -12.58 -11.72
N VAL A 79 27.37 -11.71 -10.97
CA VAL A 79 26.97 -11.11 -9.68
C VAL A 79 25.71 -10.17 -9.67
N PRO A 80 24.97 -9.88 -10.78
CA PRO A 80 23.74 -9.06 -10.68
C PRO A 80 22.43 -9.72 -10.19
N ASP A 81 22.34 -11.06 -10.04
CA ASP A 81 21.03 -11.72 -9.87
C ASP A 81 20.54 -11.86 -8.41
N GLU A 82 21.43 -12.16 -7.46
CA GLU A 82 21.03 -12.48 -6.07
C GLU A 82 20.43 -11.28 -5.33
N LYS A 83 21.00 -10.08 -5.52
CA LYS A 83 20.51 -8.83 -4.93
C LYS A 83 19.09 -8.50 -5.40
N LYS A 84 18.87 -8.61 -6.71
CA LYS A 84 17.56 -8.35 -7.33
C LYS A 84 16.51 -9.35 -6.86
N LYS A 85 16.88 -10.63 -6.77
CA LYS A 85 16.03 -11.68 -6.19
C LYS A 85 15.66 -11.36 -4.74
N ALA A 86 16.63 -11.06 -3.88
CA ALA A 86 16.40 -10.71 -2.48
C ALA A 86 15.45 -9.52 -2.33
N PHE A 87 15.59 -8.49 -3.17
CA PHE A 87 14.65 -7.35 -3.17
C PHE A 87 13.24 -7.75 -3.61
N LEU A 88 13.10 -8.58 -4.65
CA LEU A 88 11.79 -9.07 -5.10
C LEU A 88 11.10 -9.93 -4.03
N GLU A 89 11.84 -10.70 -3.25
CA GLU A 89 11.29 -11.46 -2.11
C GLU A 89 10.74 -10.53 -1.02
N ILE A 90 11.41 -9.39 -0.76
CA ILE A 90 10.88 -8.35 0.14
C ILE A 90 9.58 -7.80 -0.43
N ILE A 91 9.54 -7.44 -1.72
CA ILE A 91 8.35 -6.89 -2.37
C ILE A 91 7.17 -7.86 -2.31
N GLU A 92 7.38 -9.15 -2.55
CA GLU A 92 6.30 -10.15 -2.43
C GLU A 92 5.80 -10.25 -0.98
N THR A 93 6.70 -10.18 0.01
CA THR A 93 6.29 -10.21 1.42
C THR A 93 5.50 -8.95 1.81
N ILE A 94 5.89 -7.77 1.30
CA ILE A 94 5.12 -6.53 1.43
C ILE A 94 3.73 -6.68 0.79
N ARG A 95 3.61 -7.34 -0.36
CA ARG A 95 2.32 -7.56 -1.02
C ARG A 95 1.40 -8.50 -0.24
N LYS A 96 1.94 -9.54 0.39
CA LYS A 96 1.16 -10.37 1.35
C LYS A 96 0.65 -9.52 2.53
N MET A 97 1.46 -8.58 3.01
CA MET A 97 1.05 -7.63 4.04
C MET A 97 -0.10 -6.73 3.57
N VAL A 98 -0.03 -6.25 2.32
CA VAL A 98 -1.09 -5.47 1.66
C VAL A 98 -2.38 -6.28 1.55
N ASP A 99 -2.32 -7.57 1.17
CA ASP A 99 -3.51 -8.42 1.10
C ASP A 99 -4.23 -8.52 2.46
N SER A 100 -3.47 -8.79 3.54
CA SER A 100 -4.05 -8.86 4.89
C SER A 100 -4.67 -7.53 5.33
N LEU A 101 -4.01 -6.41 5.05
CA LEU A 101 -4.57 -5.08 5.33
C LEU A 101 -5.82 -4.80 4.50
N GLN A 102 -5.87 -5.24 3.24
CA GLN A 102 -7.02 -5.08 2.35
C GLN A 102 -8.21 -5.91 2.83
N ASN A 103 -7.98 -7.15 3.29
CA ASN A 103 -9.01 -7.99 3.89
C ASN A 103 -9.60 -7.34 5.15
N ILE A 104 -8.72 -6.90 6.06
CA ILE A 104 -9.12 -6.18 7.29
C ILE A 104 -9.93 -4.93 6.94
N ASN A 105 -9.44 -4.07 6.04
CA ASN A 105 -10.17 -2.86 5.64
C ASN A 105 -11.54 -3.18 5.03
N THR A 106 -11.63 -4.19 4.16
CA THR A 106 -12.88 -4.58 3.49
C THR A 106 -13.93 -5.05 4.49
N LEU A 107 -13.53 -5.87 5.46
CA LEU A 107 -14.44 -6.47 6.44
C LEU A 107 -14.78 -5.51 7.58
N CYS A 108 -13.82 -4.68 8.02
CA CYS A 108 -14.00 -3.75 9.11
C CYS A 108 -14.58 -2.40 8.67
N ASN A 109 -14.40 -1.99 7.41
CA ASN A 109 -14.90 -0.71 6.87
C ASN A 109 -15.63 -0.91 5.54
N PRO A 110 -16.75 -1.66 5.54
CA PRO A 110 -17.47 -1.96 4.31
C PRO A 110 -18.06 -0.69 3.70
N ILE A 111 -18.09 -0.64 2.36
CA ILE A 111 -18.72 0.47 1.62
C ILE A 111 -20.22 0.54 1.94
N ASN A 112 -20.86 -0.63 2.07
CA ASN A 112 -22.27 -0.77 2.39
C ASN A 112 -22.44 -1.69 3.61
N GLY A 113 -23.22 -1.26 4.59
CA GLY A 113 -23.57 -2.06 5.76
C GLY A 113 -22.70 -1.78 6.98
N GLU A 114 -22.84 -2.64 7.99
CA GLU A 114 -22.10 -2.56 9.25
C GLU A 114 -20.82 -3.42 9.20
N PRO A 115 -19.76 -3.05 9.94
CA PRO A 115 -18.55 -3.84 10.07
C PRO A 115 -18.81 -5.29 10.51
N HIS A 116 -18.01 -6.21 10.00
CA HIS A 116 -18.13 -7.61 10.35
C HIS A 116 -17.48 -7.92 11.71
N VAL A 117 -18.32 -8.11 12.73
CA VAL A 117 -17.93 -8.37 14.14
C VAL A 117 -17.95 -9.87 14.51
N ASN A 118 -17.74 -10.77 13.54
CA ASN A 118 -17.72 -12.20 13.82
C ASN A 118 -16.40 -12.60 14.50
N PRO A 119 -16.42 -13.18 15.71
CA PRO A 119 -15.23 -13.67 16.38
C PRO A 119 -14.40 -14.59 15.48
N GLY A 120 -13.09 -14.41 15.50
CA GLY A 120 -12.12 -15.16 14.68
C GLY A 120 -12.10 -14.86 13.18
N ALA A 121 -12.99 -14.01 12.64
CA ALA A 121 -13.03 -13.72 11.19
C ALA A 121 -11.76 -13.03 10.66
N HIS A 122 -10.99 -12.38 11.54
CA HIS A 122 -9.80 -11.61 11.19
C HIS A 122 -8.51 -12.21 11.73
N ALA A 123 -8.58 -13.31 12.49
CA ALA A 123 -7.44 -13.87 13.22
C ALA A 123 -6.30 -14.24 12.28
N THR A 124 -6.62 -14.93 11.18
CA THR A 124 -5.63 -15.32 10.15
C THR A 124 -4.95 -14.11 9.52
N ASP A 125 -5.72 -13.06 9.17
CA ASP A 125 -5.15 -11.86 8.55
C ASP A 125 -4.27 -11.08 9.55
N ILE A 126 -4.66 -11.02 10.83
CA ILE A 126 -3.88 -10.38 11.91
C ILE A 126 -2.57 -11.15 12.15
N ASP A 127 -2.63 -12.48 12.22
CA ASP A 127 -1.48 -13.35 12.42
C ASP A 127 -0.51 -13.26 11.24
N ASN A 128 -1.03 -13.28 10.01
CA ASN A 128 -0.25 -13.08 8.80
C ASN A 128 0.39 -11.69 8.77
N LEU A 129 -0.34 -10.64 9.15
CA LEU A 129 0.17 -9.27 9.21
C LEU A 129 1.34 -9.17 10.19
N ASN A 130 1.20 -9.74 11.38
CA ASN A 130 2.26 -9.72 12.40
C ASN A 130 3.47 -10.56 11.98
N SER A 131 3.24 -11.74 11.38
CA SER A 131 4.32 -12.63 10.92
C SER A 131 5.09 -12.00 9.75
N ASN A 132 4.39 -11.48 8.73
CA ASN A 132 5.00 -10.82 7.58
C ASN A 132 5.78 -9.57 8.00
N ARG A 133 5.27 -8.80 8.98
CA ARG A 133 5.99 -7.65 9.54
C ARG A 133 7.37 -8.01 10.08
N GLU A 134 7.50 -9.13 10.80
CA GLU A 134 8.80 -9.58 11.32
C GLU A 134 9.68 -10.20 10.23
N ILE A 135 9.09 -10.92 9.27
CA ILE A 135 9.81 -11.45 8.10
C ILE A 135 10.44 -10.30 7.29
N ILE A 136 9.66 -9.26 6.98
CA ILE A 136 10.16 -8.09 6.23
C ILE A 136 11.33 -7.44 6.96
N ARG A 137 11.23 -7.25 8.29
CA ARG A 137 12.33 -6.67 9.07
C ARG A 137 13.63 -7.47 8.91
N ASN A 138 13.54 -8.80 8.97
CA ASN A 138 14.70 -9.67 8.79
C ASN A 138 15.26 -9.61 7.36
N GLN A 139 14.38 -9.66 6.36
CA GLN A 139 14.78 -9.57 4.95
C GLN A 139 15.41 -8.21 4.62
N VAL A 140 14.87 -7.11 5.14
CA VAL A 140 15.43 -5.76 4.97
C VAL A 140 16.84 -5.67 5.56
N ASN A 141 17.06 -6.21 6.75
CA ASN A 141 18.38 -6.21 7.37
C ASN A 141 19.39 -7.05 6.57
N ALA A 142 18.98 -8.25 6.11
CA ALA A 142 19.82 -9.09 5.27
C ALA A 142 20.14 -8.42 3.94
N PHE A 143 19.15 -7.79 3.31
CA PHE A 143 19.34 -7.06 2.05
C PHE A 143 20.29 -5.88 2.21
N ARG A 144 20.16 -5.07 3.28
CA ARG A 144 21.09 -3.97 3.58
C ARG A 144 22.53 -4.44 3.71
N GLN A 145 22.76 -5.59 4.33
CA GLN A 145 24.09 -6.19 4.41
C GLN A 145 24.60 -6.65 3.03
N LEU A 146 23.72 -7.26 2.24
CA LEU A 146 24.04 -7.77 0.90
C LEU A 146 24.42 -6.65 -0.10
N VAL A 147 23.84 -5.45 0.06
CA VAL A 147 24.06 -4.31 -0.85
C VAL A 147 24.94 -3.21 -0.26
N ALA A 148 25.63 -3.45 0.86
CA ALA A 148 26.41 -2.44 1.57
C ALA A 148 27.45 -1.71 0.70
N ASP A 149 28.06 -2.44 -0.26
CA ASP A 149 29.04 -1.89 -1.20
C ASP A 149 28.42 -1.33 -2.50
N TYR A 150 27.09 -1.40 -2.63
CA TYR A 150 26.32 -1.06 -3.85
C TYR A 150 25.22 -0.02 -3.56
N ASN A 151 25.41 0.84 -2.56
CA ASN A 151 24.38 1.77 -2.10
C ASN A 151 23.87 2.72 -3.19
N GLU A 152 24.72 3.15 -4.12
CA GLU A 152 24.32 4.02 -5.23
C GLU A 152 23.37 3.30 -6.21
N GLU A 153 23.71 2.06 -6.58
CA GLU A 153 22.92 1.22 -7.49
C GLU A 153 21.53 0.89 -6.90
N PHE A 154 21.46 0.69 -5.58
CA PHE A 154 20.23 0.31 -4.88
C PHE A 154 19.61 1.47 -4.09
N SER A 155 19.96 2.72 -4.41
CA SER A 155 19.55 3.91 -3.65
C SER A 155 18.03 4.06 -3.56
N PHE A 156 17.30 3.87 -4.66
CA PHE A 156 15.83 3.93 -4.67
C PHE A 156 15.21 2.82 -3.82
N GLN A 157 15.75 1.60 -3.90
CA GLN A 157 15.31 0.45 -3.11
C GLN A 157 15.54 0.71 -1.63
N LEU A 158 16.73 1.18 -1.24
CA LEU A 158 17.08 1.50 0.14
C LEU A 158 16.24 2.65 0.71
N SER A 159 15.93 3.66 -0.11
CA SER A 159 15.01 4.74 0.25
C SER A 159 13.60 4.20 0.53
N PHE A 160 13.05 3.40 -0.39
CA PHE A 160 11.77 2.72 -0.23
C PHE A 160 11.73 1.84 1.03
N LEU A 161 12.78 1.05 1.30
CA LEU A 161 12.83 0.21 2.51
C LEU A 161 12.88 1.04 3.80
N SER A 162 13.48 2.23 3.75
CA SER A 162 13.48 3.16 4.89
C SER A 162 12.10 3.77 5.13
N GLN A 163 11.36 4.10 4.07
CA GLN A 163 9.95 4.49 4.18
C GLN A 163 9.10 3.35 4.75
N MET A 164 9.30 2.11 4.29
CA MET A 164 8.60 0.94 4.81
C MET A 164 8.92 0.66 6.30
N ASP A 165 10.16 0.85 6.74
CA ASP A 165 10.53 0.72 8.15
C ASP A 165 9.68 1.63 9.07
N SER A 166 9.32 2.82 8.59
CA SER A 166 8.44 3.73 9.34
C SER A 166 7.05 3.14 9.58
N ILE A 167 6.52 2.39 8.60
CA ILE A 167 5.24 1.66 8.72
C ILE A 167 5.40 0.46 9.66
N LEU A 168 6.45 -0.33 9.47
CA LEU A 168 6.71 -1.54 10.27
C LEU A 168 6.91 -1.24 11.77
N GLN A 169 7.47 -0.07 12.08
CA GLN A 169 7.66 0.42 13.45
C GLN A 169 6.51 1.32 13.91
N GLY A 170 5.59 1.67 13.01
CA GLY A 170 4.50 2.60 13.23
C GLY A 170 3.48 2.09 14.25
N ARG A 171 2.92 3.04 15.00
CA ARG A 171 1.89 2.76 16.02
C ARG A 171 0.63 2.17 15.42
N ILE A 172 0.22 2.64 14.24
CA ILE A 172 -1.02 2.21 13.57
C ILE A 172 -0.99 0.70 13.30
N LEU A 173 0.08 0.22 12.64
CA LEU A 173 0.23 -1.20 12.33
C LEU A 173 0.26 -2.05 13.61
N ARG A 174 1.01 -1.59 14.62
CA ARG A 174 1.09 -2.27 15.92
C ARG A 174 -0.28 -2.38 16.62
N SER A 175 -1.08 -1.30 16.62
CA SER A 175 -2.41 -1.33 17.22
C SER A 175 -3.35 -2.28 16.49
N ILE A 176 -3.31 -2.35 15.15
CA ILE A 176 -4.07 -3.35 14.39
C ILE A 176 -3.67 -4.76 14.81
N CYS A 177 -2.36 -5.06 14.83
CA CYS A 177 -1.86 -6.39 15.19
C CYS A 177 -2.22 -6.84 16.61
N LEU A 178 -2.27 -5.92 17.59
CA LEU A 178 -2.42 -6.27 19.01
C LEU A 178 -3.85 -6.15 19.53
N GLU A 179 -4.66 -5.26 18.96
CA GLU A 179 -5.92 -4.85 19.58
C GLU A 179 -7.16 -5.23 18.76
N LEU A 180 -7.03 -5.36 17.43
CA LEU A 180 -8.18 -5.59 16.56
C LEU A 180 -8.97 -6.84 16.96
N GLN A 181 -8.28 -7.95 17.24
CA GLN A 181 -8.93 -9.21 17.62
C GLN A 181 -9.83 -9.03 18.85
N ASN A 182 -9.32 -8.39 19.90
CA ASN A 182 -10.09 -8.13 21.13
C ASN A 182 -11.31 -7.24 20.88
N VAL A 183 -11.18 -6.28 19.96
CA VAL A 183 -12.26 -5.35 19.62
C VAL A 183 -13.35 -6.05 18.80
N VAL A 184 -12.97 -6.94 17.89
CA VAL A 184 -13.90 -7.81 17.15
C VAL A 184 -14.63 -8.74 18.11
N ASP A 185 -13.90 -9.42 19.00
CA ASP A 185 -14.49 -10.39 19.94
C ASP A 185 -15.40 -9.71 20.97
N GLY A 186 -15.13 -8.43 21.29
CA GLY A 186 -15.99 -7.59 22.11
C GLY A 186 -17.25 -7.07 21.40
N GLY A 187 -17.37 -7.24 20.08
CA GLY A 187 -18.55 -6.86 19.31
C GLY A 187 -18.75 -5.34 19.12
N ASP A 188 -17.72 -4.52 19.35
CA ASP A 188 -17.80 -3.06 19.21
C ASP A 188 -17.64 -2.64 17.75
N SER A 189 -18.74 -2.58 17.00
CA SER A 189 -18.73 -2.25 15.58
C SER A 189 -18.12 -0.87 15.30
N GLY A 190 -18.34 0.11 16.19
CA GLY A 190 -17.80 1.46 16.05
C GLY A 190 -16.27 1.47 16.09
N ARG A 191 -15.68 0.74 17.04
CA ARG A 191 -14.24 0.58 17.12
C ARG A 191 -13.69 -0.31 16.01
N VAL A 192 -14.37 -1.40 15.64
CA VAL A 192 -13.96 -2.23 14.48
C VAL A 192 -13.83 -1.37 13.23
N LYS A 193 -14.78 -0.46 12.99
CA LYS A 193 -14.71 0.47 11.86
C LYS A 193 -13.47 1.35 11.87
N GLN A 194 -13.07 1.86 13.04
CA GLN A 194 -11.87 2.68 13.17
C GLN A 194 -10.60 1.92 12.79
N TYR A 195 -10.48 0.63 13.17
CA TYR A 195 -9.34 -0.18 12.72
C TYR A 195 -9.39 -0.47 11.21
N GLY A 196 -10.58 -0.63 10.63
CA GLY A 196 -10.74 -0.72 9.18
C GLY A 196 -10.25 0.54 8.46
N GLU A 197 -10.59 1.73 8.99
CA GLU A 197 -10.09 3.02 8.49
C GLU A 197 -8.57 3.13 8.64
N MET A 198 -8.00 2.71 9.78
CA MET A 198 -6.56 2.65 10.00
C MET A 198 -5.85 1.74 9.00
N ALA A 199 -6.39 0.54 8.74
CA ALA A 199 -5.88 -0.37 7.73
C ALA A 199 -5.94 0.27 6.33
N GLY A 200 -7.04 0.97 6.02
CA GLY A 200 -7.20 1.76 4.80
C GLY A 200 -6.12 2.83 4.61
N LEU A 201 -5.75 3.55 5.68
CA LEU A 201 -4.68 4.54 5.63
C LEU A 201 -3.30 3.91 5.38
N LEU A 202 -3.00 2.78 6.01
CA LEU A 202 -1.75 2.06 5.78
C LEU A 202 -1.65 1.55 4.34
N LEU A 203 -2.74 1.01 3.78
CA LEU A 203 -2.80 0.60 2.37
C LEU A 203 -2.45 1.75 1.44
N GLN A 204 -3.04 2.93 1.65
CA GLN A 204 -2.78 4.11 0.83
C GLN A 204 -1.31 4.54 0.91
N GLN A 205 -0.71 4.49 2.10
CA GLN A 205 0.71 4.81 2.28
C GLN A 205 1.62 3.82 1.57
N ILE A 206 1.37 2.51 1.72
CA ILE A 206 2.17 1.47 1.07
C ILE A 206 2.02 1.55 -0.46
N ASP A 207 0.80 1.73 -0.97
CA ASP A 207 0.54 1.88 -2.40
C ASP A 207 1.27 3.11 -2.97
N ALA A 208 1.34 4.22 -2.22
CA ALA A 208 2.09 5.40 -2.62
C ALA A 208 3.60 5.12 -2.71
N PHE A 209 4.17 4.44 -1.71
CA PHE A 209 5.59 4.07 -1.72
C PHE A 209 5.93 3.09 -2.85
N LEU A 210 5.06 2.12 -3.12
CA LEU A 210 5.24 1.18 -4.23
C LEU A 210 5.16 1.89 -5.59
N PHE A 211 4.25 2.86 -5.73
CA PHE A 211 4.14 3.68 -6.94
C PHE A 211 5.39 4.55 -7.14
N GLU A 212 5.88 5.20 -6.08
CA GLU A 212 7.10 6.01 -6.13
C GLU A 212 8.32 5.15 -6.52
N LEU A 213 8.45 3.96 -5.95
CA LEU A 213 9.49 3.00 -6.31
C LEU A 213 9.42 2.60 -7.80
N ASP A 214 8.23 2.25 -8.31
CA ASP A 214 8.04 1.89 -9.73
C ASP A 214 8.35 3.07 -10.66
N TRP A 215 7.96 4.28 -10.26
CA TRP A 215 8.25 5.51 -11.01
C TRP A 215 9.75 5.77 -11.11
N ASN A 216 10.46 5.73 -9.98
CA ASN A 216 11.89 6.01 -9.89
C ASN A 216 12.74 4.94 -10.59
N THR A 217 12.32 3.68 -10.53
CA THR A 217 13.02 2.58 -11.20
C THR A 217 12.82 2.57 -12.72
N ARG A 218 11.71 3.11 -13.23
CA ARG A 218 11.47 3.27 -14.69
C ARG A 218 12.09 4.53 -15.27
N ASN A 219 12.31 5.57 -14.46
CA ASN A 219 12.82 6.88 -14.89
C ASN A 219 14.01 7.35 -14.04
N PRO A 220 15.15 6.62 -14.02
CA PRO A 220 16.27 6.92 -13.12
C PRO A 220 16.98 8.26 -13.36
N ASN A 221 16.67 9.00 -14.45
CA ASN A 221 17.41 10.18 -14.89
C ASN A 221 16.66 11.53 -14.75
N VAL A 222 15.47 11.57 -14.14
CA VAL A 222 14.63 12.79 -14.15
C VAL A 222 15.02 13.81 -13.06
N GLU A 223 15.83 13.45 -12.07
CA GLU A 223 16.26 14.38 -11.00
C GLU A 223 17.50 15.23 -11.32
N SER A 224 18.14 15.06 -12.48
CA SER A 224 19.34 15.83 -12.84
C SER A 224 19.09 17.17 -13.56
N GLU A 225 17.83 17.49 -13.91
CA GLU A 225 17.50 18.71 -14.65
C GLU A 225 16.56 19.66 -13.89
N ILE A 226 16.86 20.00 -12.64
CA ILE A 226 16.34 21.24 -12.04
C ILE A 226 17.43 21.91 -11.22
N LEU A 227 18.31 22.65 -11.89
CA LEU A 227 18.90 23.85 -11.31
C LEU A 227 18.51 25.05 -12.19
N PRO A 228 17.97 26.14 -11.60
CA PRO A 228 17.60 27.32 -12.35
C PRO A 228 18.87 27.97 -12.91
N ALA A 229 18.86 28.28 -14.21
CA ALA A 229 19.88 29.15 -14.80
C ALA A 229 19.94 30.45 -14.01
N GLU A 230 21.10 30.75 -13.41
CA GLU A 230 21.36 32.04 -12.79
C GLU A 230 21.09 33.16 -13.82
N PRO A 231 20.38 34.24 -13.45
CA PRO A 231 20.23 35.37 -14.34
C PRO A 231 21.60 36.02 -14.58
N PRO A 232 21.88 36.48 -15.82
CA PRO A 232 23.17 37.07 -16.15
C PRO A 232 23.43 38.30 -15.28
N GLY A 233 24.57 38.30 -14.58
CA GLY A 233 25.06 39.43 -13.80
C GLY A 233 25.25 40.66 -14.67
N ASP A 234 24.54 41.73 -14.31
CA ASP A 234 24.75 43.08 -14.83
C ASP A 234 26.15 43.56 -14.41
N ASN A 235 27.11 43.44 -15.34
CA ASN A 235 28.39 44.13 -15.26
C ASN A 235 28.19 45.60 -15.64
N ASN A 236 27.72 46.42 -14.70
CA ASN A 236 27.85 47.87 -14.78
C ASN A 236 28.82 48.34 -13.70
N ASN A 237 30.09 48.44 -14.09
CA ASN A 237 31.03 49.38 -13.47
C ASN A 237 31.97 49.91 -14.55
N THR A 238 31.47 50.91 -15.27
CA THR A 238 32.27 51.92 -15.97
C THR A 238 31.94 53.27 -15.34
N ASP A 239 32.95 53.83 -14.69
CA ASP A 239 33.26 55.25 -14.48
C ASP A 239 32.19 56.21 -13.92
N ILE A 240 32.44 56.75 -12.71
CA ILE A 240 32.90 58.14 -12.43
C ILE A 240 33.47 58.19 -11.01
#